data_AF-A0A2N2M0U9-F1
#
_entry.id   AF-A0A2N2M0U9-F1
#
_cell.length_a   1.000
_cell.length_b   1.000
_cell.length_c   1.000
_cell.angle_alpha   90.00
_cell.angle_beta   90.00
_cell.angle_gamma   90.00
#
_symmetry.space_group_name_H-M   'P 1'
#
loop_
_entity.id
_entity.type
_entity.pdbx_description
1 polymer ?
#
loop_
_entity_poly.entity_id
_entity_poly.type
_entity_poly.pdbx_seq_one_letter_code
_entity_poly.pdbx_strand_id
1 'polypeptide(L)'
;MSEHLHQWMDAYLDGELSGIQKIEFELHLKECETCQENWKQQLALKQALTSLQPISGLKSPEVFLAEINMEIGTQKPEINFSFQKSLWYLIPTVLIFLFGALQIFGWVTGLINLIPGANRFLLESLPFINNVTVTNPWLNTTIQAQLLWSGIDWITDWGFLTQIFFLFSLSVLYCVWIVLWINNHQTKSIRV
;
A
#
# COMPACT_ATOMS: atom_id res chain seq x y z
N MET A 1 3.86 -13.42 -48.99
CA MET A 1 3.00 -12.60 -48.12
C MET A 1 3.84 -11.41 -47.66
N SER A 2 3.86 -10.34 -48.44
CA SER A 2 4.54 -9.09 -48.09
C SER A 2 3.65 -8.35 -47.10
N GLU A 3 3.86 -8.61 -45.82
CA GLU A 3 3.25 -7.81 -44.77
C GLU A 3 3.82 -6.39 -44.92
N HIS A 4 3.00 -5.48 -45.45
CA HIS A 4 3.42 -4.10 -45.69
C HIS A 4 3.76 -3.46 -44.33
N LEU A 5 5.03 -3.13 -44.13
CA LEU A 5 5.59 -2.63 -42.87
C LEU A 5 5.22 -1.15 -42.64
N HIS A 6 3.93 -0.82 -42.64
CA HIS A 6 3.45 0.55 -42.39
C HIS A 6 3.98 1.13 -41.08
N GLN A 7 4.06 0.31 -40.04
CA GLN A 7 4.61 0.73 -38.75
C GLN A 7 6.08 1.16 -38.82
N TRP A 8 6.88 0.57 -39.72
CA TRP A 8 8.28 0.97 -39.91
C TRP A 8 8.39 2.24 -40.76
N MET A 9 7.43 2.50 -41.63
CA MET A 9 7.40 3.73 -42.44
C MET A 9 7.22 4.97 -41.56
N ASP A 10 6.27 4.92 -40.62
CA ASP A 10 6.02 6.04 -39.69
C ASP A 10 7.22 6.25 -38.75
N ALA A 11 7.74 5.19 -38.14
CA ALA A 11 8.93 5.27 -37.28
C ALA A 11 10.20 5.73 -38.05
N TYR A 12 10.30 5.46 -39.35
CA TYR A 12 11.37 5.99 -40.20
C TYR A 12 11.18 7.49 -40.50
N LEU A 13 9.95 7.97 -40.70
CA LEU A 13 9.65 9.41 -40.88
C LEU A 13 9.92 10.25 -39.63
N ASP A 14 9.72 9.66 -38.46
CA ASP A 14 9.96 10.28 -37.16
C ASP A 14 11.42 10.18 -36.71
N GLY A 15 12.24 9.40 -37.42
CA GLY A 15 13.66 9.21 -37.12
C GLY A 15 13.94 8.25 -35.96
N GLU A 16 12.93 7.49 -35.52
CA GLU A 16 13.02 6.52 -34.43
C GLU A 16 13.66 5.19 -34.86
N LEU A 17 13.75 4.96 -36.18
CA LEU A 17 14.29 3.74 -36.76
C LEU A 17 15.82 3.78 -36.85
N SER A 18 16.50 2.80 -36.23
CA SER A 18 17.96 2.77 -36.12
C SER A 18 18.57 1.40 -36.43
N GLY A 19 19.86 1.39 -36.79
CA GLY A 19 20.63 0.17 -37.00
C GLY A 19 20.12 -0.71 -38.15
N ILE A 20 19.97 -2.01 -37.87
CA ILE A 20 19.65 -3.06 -38.87
C ILE A 20 18.25 -2.84 -39.46
N GLN A 21 17.28 -2.46 -38.64
CA GLN A 21 15.89 -2.25 -39.07
C GLN A 21 15.80 -1.16 -40.14
N LYS A 22 16.65 -0.13 -40.04
CA LYS A 22 16.70 0.97 -41.01
C LYS A 22 17.17 0.47 -42.38
N ILE A 23 18.21 -0.35 -42.39
CA ILE A 23 18.77 -0.95 -43.60
C ILE A 23 17.76 -1.89 -44.26
N GLU A 24 17.09 -2.73 -43.46
CA GLU A 24 16.04 -3.64 -43.95
C GLU A 24 14.86 -2.89 -44.55
N PHE A 25 14.41 -1.81 -43.90
CA PHE A 25 13.36 -0.96 -44.43
C PHE A 25 13.76 -0.26 -45.73
N GLU A 26 14.98 0.29 -45.82
CA GLU A 26 15.50 0.92 -47.04
C GLU A 26 15.63 -0.07 -48.21
N LEU A 27 16.02 -1.31 -47.93
CA LEU A 27 16.06 -2.38 -48.94
C LEU A 27 14.65 -2.73 -49.41
N HIS A 28 13.70 -2.94 -48.48
CA HIS A 28 12.31 -3.22 -48.81
C HIS A 28 11.67 -2.08 -49.63
N LEU A 29 11.95 -0.82 -49.26
CA LEU A 29 11.46 0.35 -49.98
C LEU A 29 11.99 0.41 -51.42
N LYS A 30 13.19 -0.09 -51.71
CA LYS A 30 13.71 -0.15 -53.10
C LYS A 30 13.02 -1.22 -53.95
N GLU A 31 12.58 -2.30 -53.33
CA GLU A 31 12.01 -3.46 -54.03
C GLU A 31 10.48 -3.42 -54.17
N CYS A 32 9.78 -2.74 -53.25
CA CYS A 32 8.31 -2.73 -53.23
C CYS A 32 7.72 -1.42 -53.77
N GLU A 33 7.14 -1.48 -54.97
CA GLU A 33 6.49 -0.34 -55.64
C GLU A 33 5.34 0.26 -54.81
N THR A 34 4.52 -0.57 -54.18
CA THR A 34 3.42 -0.12 -53.30
C THR A 34 3.93 0.70 -52.12
N CYS A 35 5.03 0.28 -51.49
CA CYS A 35 5.63 1.02 -50.37
C CYS A 35 6.27 2.35 -50.85
N GLN A 36 6.82 2.40 -52.05
CA GLN A 36 7.35 3.64 -52.64
C GLN A 36 6.24 4.66 -52.91
N GLU A 37 5.08 4.20 -53.41
CA GLU A 37 3.95 5.07 -53.68
C GLU A 37 3.39 5.67 -52.38
N ASN A 38 3.20 4.84 -51.35
CA ASN A 38 2.76 5.28 -50.03
C ASN A 38 3.75 6.26 -49.39
N TRP A 39 5.05 5.99 -49.50
CA TRP A 39 6.10 6.90 -49.03
C TRP A 39 6.02 8.28 -49.71
N LYS A 40 5.85 8.31 -51.03
CA LYS A 40 5.71 9.57 -51.79
C LYS A 40 4.47 10.35 -51.37
N GLN A 41 3.35 9.67 -51.13
CA GLN A 41 2.11 10.30 -50.67
C GLN A 41 2.27 10.93 -49.27
N GLN A 42 2.90 10.21 -48.33
CA GLN A 42 3.18 10.73 -46.99
C GLN A 42 4.17 11.91 -47.02
N LEU A 43 5.21 11.83 -47.86
CA LEU A 43 6.16 12.93 -48.02
C LEU A 43 5.50 14.19 -48.61
N ALA A 44 4.62 14.02 -49.61
CA ALA A 44 3.86 15.12 -50.19
C ALA A 44 2.92 15.76 -49.16
N LEU A 45 2.27 14.96 -48.31
CA LEU A 45 1.44 15.45 -47.21
C LEU A 45 2.28 16.22 -46.18
N LYS A 46 3.42 15.67 -45.74
CA LYS A 46 4.34 16.34 -44.82
C LYS A 46 4.81 17.68 -45.37
N GLN A 47 5.14 17.73 -46.66
CA GLN A 47 5.54 18.97 -47.33
C GLN A 47 4.39 19.97 -47.40
N ALA A 48 3.17 19.53 -47.73
CA ALA A 48 1.99 20.38 -47.73
C ALA A 48 1.71 20.97 -46.34
N LEU A 49 1.80 20.16 -45.29
CA LEU A 49 1.64 20.61 -43.90
C LEU A 49 2.74 21.58 -43.48
N THR A 50 3.99 21.34 -43.88
CA THR A 50 5.13 22.22 -43.56
C THR A 50 5.06 23.54 -44.34
N SER A 51 4.44 23.53 -45.53
CA SER A 51 4.21 24.73 -46.34
C SER A 51 3.08 25.63 -45.84
N LEU A 52 2.22 25.12 -44.95
CA LEU A 52 1.25 25.96 -44.27
C LEU A 52 2.03 26.96 -43.42
N GLN A 53 1.78 28.25 -43.63
CA GLN A 53 2.40 29.27 -42.80
C GLN A 53 2.14 28.96 -41.33
N PRO A 54 3.17 29.07 -40.46
CA PRO A 54 2.96 28.96 -39.03
C PRO A 54 1.83 29.91 -38.64
N ILE A 55 0.84 29.37 -37.93
CA ILE A 55 -0.36 30.11 -37.53
C ILE A 55 0.10 31.43 -36.91
N SER A 56 -0.29 32.53 -37.54
CA SER A 56 -0.02 33.88 -37.05
C SER A 56 -0.66 34.00 -35.66
N GLY A 57 0.17 34.08 -34.62
CA GLY A 57 -0.28 34.04 -33.22
C GLY A 57 0.42 33.00 -32.34
N LEU A 58 1.38 32.23 -32.88
CA LEU A 58 2.30 31.46 -32.05
C LEU A 58 3.03 32.41 -31.09
N LYS A 59 2.78 32.23 -29.79
CA LYS A 59 3.42 32.99 -28.71
C LYS A 59 4.95 32.86 -28.86
N SER A 60 5.68 33.94 -28.56
CA SER A 60 7.14 33.90 -28.49
C SER A 60 7.56 32.72 -27.59
N PRO A 61 8.64 31.99 -27.93
CA PRO A 61 9.22 30.97 -27.06
C PRO A 61 9.43 31.46 -25.63
N GLU A 62 9.72 32.76 -25.45
CA GLU A 62 9.91 33.39 -24.14
C GLU A 62 8.60 33.47 -23.35
N VAL A 63 7.50 33.82 -24.02
CA VAL A 63 6.16 33.89 -23.39
C VAL A 63 5.66 32.49 -23.05
N PHE A 64 5.93 31.52 -23.91
CA PHE A 64 5.60 30.12 -23.66
C PHE A 64 6.38 29.55 -22.47
N LEU A 65 7.69 29.82 -22.39
CA LEU A 65 8.52 29.41 -21.26
C LEU A 65 8.08 30.10 -19.97
N ALA A 66 7.70 31.38 -20.02
CA ALA A 66 7.18 32.09 -18.86
C ALA A 66 5.87 31.47 -18.34
N GLU A 67 4.97 31.09 -19.23
CA GLU A 67 3.69 30.47 -18.89
C GLU A 67 3.87 29.05 -18.32
N ILE A 68 4.75 28.24 -18.93
CA ILE A 68 5.14 26.93 -18.39
C ILE A 68 5.78 27.07 -17.01
N ASN A 69 6.68 28.05 -16.83
CA ASN A 69 7.38 28.20 -15.56
C ASN A 69 6.43 28.70 -14.45
N MET A 70 5.39 29.47 -14.80
CA MET A 70 4.31 29.81 -13.86
C MET A 70 3.47 28.58 -13.49
N GLU A 71 3.18 27.70 -14.44
CA GLU A 71 2.36 26.51 -14.19
C GLU A 71 3.13 25.42 -13.41
N ILE A 72 4.43 25.25 -13.69
CA ILE A 72 5.32 24.31 -12.98
C ILE A 72 5.74 24.85 -11.60
N GLY A 73 5.94 26.16 -11.45
CA GLY A 73 6.41 26.79 -10.21
C GLY A 73 5.47 26.62 -9.01
N THR A 74 4.23 26.17 -9.22
CA THR A 74 3.24 25.88 -8.19
C THR A 74 3.23 24.45 -7.66
N GLN A 75 4.04 23.53 -8.20
CA GLN A 75 4.19 22.21 -7.59
C GLN A 75 5.12 22.32 -6.37
N LYS A 76 4.54 22.71 -5.23
CA LYS A 76 5.17 22.50 -3.92
C LYS A 76 5.61 21.03 -3.86
N PRO A 77 6.85 20.74 -3.44
CA PRO A 77 7.27 19.37 -3.24
C PRO A 77 6.28 18.75 -2.26
N GLU A 78 5.48 17.79 -2.73
CA GLU A 78 4.68 16.96 -1.86
C GLU A 78 5.68 16.35 -0.88
N ILE A 79 5.61 16.80 0.38
CA ILE A 79 6.39 16.22 1.46
C ILE A 79 5.98 14.76 1.48
N ASN A 80 6.83 13.91 0.92
CA ASN A 80 6.56 12.52 0.67
C ASN A 80 6.53 11.82 2.02
N PHE A 81 5.35 11.80 2.64
CA PHE A 81 5.05 11.07 3.86
C PHE A 81 5.04 9.56 3.57
N SER A 82 6.21 9.03 3.20
CA SER A 82 6.48 7.59 3.10
C SER A 82 6.20 6.90 4.45
N PHE A 83 6.43 7.61 5.55
CA PHE A 83 6.08 7.15 6.90
C PHE A 83 4.57 6.90 7.08
N GLN A 84 3.68 7.64 6.42
CA GLN A 84 2.25 7.41 6.57
C GLN A 84 1.82 6.10 5.90
N LYS A 85 2.45 5.72 4.79
CA LYS A 85 2.28 4.38 4.19
C LYS A 85 2.80 3.29 5.12
N SER A 86 4.00 3.46 5.67
CA SER A 86 4.60 2.49 6.59
C SER A 86 3.80 2.33 7.90
N LEU A 87 3.33 3.43 8.48
CA LEU A 87 2.51 3.43 9.69
C LEU A 87 1.15 2.75 9.45
N TRP A 88 0.60 2.84 8.23
CA TRP A 88 -0.65 2.19 7.87
C TRP A 88 -0.54 0.66 7.85
N TYR A 89 0.62 0.10 7.46
CA TYR A 89 0.88 -1.34 7.51
C TYR A 89 1.23 -1.87 8.91
N LEU A 90 1.67 -0.99 9.82
CA LEU A 90 1.97 -1.37 11.20
C LEU A 90 0.71 -1.71 12.02
N ILE A 91 -0.42 -1.06 11.73
CA ILE A 91 -1.69 -1.26 12.46
C ILE A 91 -2.11 -2.74 12.52
N PRO A 92 -2.28 -3.46 11.39
CA PRO A 92 -2.67 -4.88 11.44
C PRO A 92 -1.59 -5.75 12.11
N THR A 93 -0.32 -5.43 11.91
CA THR A 93 0.80 -6.20 12.47
C THR A 93 0.82 -6.13 14.00
N VAL A 94 0.67 -4.93 14.55
CA VAL A 94 0.58 -4.70 16.00
C VAL A 94 -0.68 -5.34 16.56
N LEU A 95 -1.82 -5.26 15.86
CA LEU A 95 -3.08 -5.85 16.30
C LEU A 95 -2.98 -7.38 16.41
N ILE A 96 -2.43 -8.05 15.40
CA ILE A 96 -2.22 -9.51 15.40
C ILE A 96 -1.21 -9.91 16.49
N PHE A 97 -0.11 -9.17 16.63
CA PHE A 97 0.90 -9.45 17.63
C PHE A 97 0.33 -9.34 19.06
N LEU A 98 -0.37 -8.24 19.36
CA LEU A 98 -1.00 -8.03 20.66
C LEU A 98 -2.03 -9.12 20.97
N PHE A 99 -2.83 -9.49 19.97
CA PHE A 99 -3.79 -10.58 20.09
C PHE A 99 -3.11 -11.92 20.40
N GLY A 100 -2.08 -12.28 19.64
CA GLY A 100 -1.32 -13.52 19.87
C GLY A 100 -0.70 -13.57 21.27
N ALA A 101 -0.15 -12.46 21.74
CA ALA A 101 0.40 -12.36 23.09
C ALA A 101 -0.67 -12.62 24.17
N LEU A 102 -1.85 -12.00 24.04
CA LEU A 102 -2.97 -12.21 24.96
C LEU A 102 -3.47 -13.66 24.94
N GLN A 103 -3.51 -14.30 23.76
CA GLN A 103 -3.87 -15.71 23.64
C GLN A 103 -2.88 -16.59 24.38
N ILE A 104 -1.58 -16.45 24.09
CA ILE A 104 -0.51 -17.24 24.74
C ILE A 104 -0.60 -17.09 26.26
N PHE A 105 -0.79 -15.87 26.75
CA PHE A 105 -0.98 -15.62 28.18
C PHE A 105 -2.19 -16.37 28.76
N GLY A 106 -3.32 -16.36 28.05
CA GLY A 106 -4.52 -17.11 28.42
C GLY A 106 -4.29 -18.62 28.45
N TRP A 107 -3.62 -19.19 27.44
CA TRP A 107 -3.26 -20.61 27.40
C TRP A 107 -2.34 -21.02 28.55
N VAL A 108 -1.31 -20.23 28.82
CA VAL A 108 -0.37 -20.47 29.93
C VAL A 108 -1.11 -20.43 31.27
N THR A 109 -1.97 -19.43 31.46
CA THR A 109 -2.77 -19.30 32.69
C THR A 109 -3.75 -20.46 32.85
N GLY A 110 -4.41 -20.88 31.76
CA GLY A 110 -5.29 -22.04 31.75
C GLY A 110 -4.57 -23.35 32.07
N LEU A 111 -3.36 -23.55 31.52
CA LEU A 111 -2.51 -24.71 31.80
C LEU A 111 -2.06 -24.75 33.27
N ILE A 112 -1.74 -23.61 33.85
CA ILE A 112 -1.38 -23.49 35.27
C ILE A 112 -2.59 -23.86 36.16
N ASN A 113 -3.79 -23.41 35.80
CA ASN A 113 -5.00 -23.69 36.57
C ASN A 113 -5.44 -25.16 36.52
N LEU A 114 -4.99 -25.94 35.53
CA LEU A 114 -5.23 -27.39 35.48
C LEU A 114 -4.46 -28.17 36.55
N ILE A 115 -3.39 -27.59 37.12
CA ILE A 115 -2.59 -28.21 38.17
C ILE A 115 -3.19 -27.79 39.53
N PRO A 116 -3.79 -28.71 40.30
CA PRO A 116 -4.39 -28.37 41.60
C PRO A 116 -3.33 -27.80 42.54
N GLY A 117 -3.52 -26.56 42.98
CA GLY A 117 -2.59 -25.87 43.91
C GLY A 117 -1.44 -25.10 43.25
N ALA A 118 -1.31 -25.09 41.92
CA ALA A 118 -0.26 -24.31 41.24
C ALA A 118 -0.41 -22.79 41.44
N ASN A 119 -1.65 -22.32 41.60
CA ASN A 119 -1.95 -20.94 42.01
C ASN A 119 -1.33 -20.58 43.38
N ARG A 120 -1.30 -21.50 44.34
CA ARG A 120 -0.61 -21.28 45.63
C ARG A 120 0.90 -21.22 45.44
N PHE A 121 1.46 -22.13 44.63
CA PHE A 121 2.88 -22.15 44.32
C PHE A 121 3.37 -20.85 43.63
N LEU A 122 2.58 -20.28 42.70
CA LEU A 122 2.92 -19.01 42.06
C LEU A 122 2.89 -17.82 43.03
N LEU A 123 1.91 -17.78 43.93
CA LEU A 123 1.82 -16.73 44.96
C LEU A 123 2.97 -16.84 45.96
N GLU A 124 3.39 -18.05 46.30
CA GLU A 124 4.52 -18.30 47.22
C GLU A 124 5.88 -18.06 46.57
N SER A 125 6.03 -18.31 45.27
CA SER A 125 7.29 -18.15 44.53
C SER A 125 7.57 -16.71 44.07
N LEU A 126 6.61 -15.79 44.18
CA LEU A 126 6.79 -14.37 43.92
C LEU A 126 7.05 -13.61 45.23
N PRO A 127 8.32 -13.43 45.66
CA PRO A 127 8.66 -12.91 46.99
C PRO A 127 8.17 -11.47 47.21
N PHE A 128 8.00 -10.69 46.13
CA PHE A 128 7.43 -9.34 46.21
C PHE A 128 5.97 -9.35 46.64
N ILE A 129 5.14 -10.22 46.05
CA ILE A 129 3.71 -10.28 46.36
C ILE A 129 3.52 -10.83 47.77
N ASN A 130 4.29 -11.85 48.15
CA ASN A 130 4.19 -12.48 49.47
C ASN A 130 4.62 -11.52 50.60
N ASN A 131 5.69 -10.75 50.41
CA ASN A 131 6.12 -9.77 51.43
C ASN A 131 5.12 -8.61 51.60
N VAL A 132 4.44 -8.19 50.53
CA VAL A 132 3.45 -7.10 50.58
C VAL A 132 2.15 -7.56 51.23
N THR A 133 1.69 -8.79 50.97
CA THR A 133 0.45 -9.32 51.58
C THR A 133 0.62 -9.69 53.05
N VAL A 134 1.79 -10.18 53.47
CA VAL A 134 2.07 -10.52 54.88
C VAL A 134 2.22 -9.27 55.75
N THR A 135 2.80 -8.19 55.21
CA THR A 135 2.97 -6.93 55.96
C THR A 135 1.71 -6.09 56.05
N ASN A 136 0.75 -6.24 55.12
CA ASN A 136 -0.50 -5.47 55.14
C ASN A 136 -1.72 -6.38 54.89
N PRO A 137 -2.37 -6.89 55.96
CA PRO A 137 -3.51 -7.79 55.85
C PRO A 137 -4.73 -7.16 55.14
N TRP A 138 -4.90 -5.85 55.27
CA TRP A 138 -5.93 -5.08 54.56
C TRP A 138 -5.67 -5.03 53.04
N LEU A 139 -4.40 -5.08 52.63
CA LEU A 139 -3.99 -5.11 51.24
C LEU A 139 -4.27 -6.48 50.63
N ASN A 140 -4.15 -7.57 51.39
CA ASN A 140 -4.55 -8.90 50.92
C ASN A 140 -6.07 -8.97 50.66
N THR A 141 -6.89 -8.44 51.57
CA THR A 141 -8.35 -8.36 51.35
C THR A 141 -8.70 -7.41 50.20
N THR A 142 -7.97 -6.32 50.01
CA THR A 142 -8.20 -5.38 48.89
C THR A 142 -7.72 -5.94 47.55
N ILE A 143 -6.59 -6.65 47.51
CA ILE A 143 -6.07 -7.32 46.31
C ILE A 143 -6.96 -8.49 45.93
N GLN A 144 -7.39 -9.32 46.88
CA GLN A 144 -8.34 -10.40 46.61
C GLN A 144 -9.71 -9.85 46.20
N ALA A 145 -10.21 -8.81 46.88
CA ALA A 145 -11.44 -8.14 46.49
C ALA A 145 -11.30 -7.47 45.12
N GLN A 146 -10.15 -6.85 44.79
CA GLN A 146 -9.89 -6.29 43.46
C GLN A 146 -9.71 -7.38 42.41
N LEU A 147 -9.14 -8.55 42.71
CA LEU A 147 -9.07 -9.68 41.79
C LEU A 147 -10.46 -10.27 41.51
N LEU A 148 -11.29 -10.37 42.55
CA LEU A 148 -12.70 -10.76 42.44
C LEU A 148 -13.54 -9.70 41.70
N TRP A 149 -13.32 -8.41 41.96
CA TRP A 149 -14.12 -7.27 41.45
C TRP A 149 -13.64 -6.74 40.09
N SER A 150 -12.36 -6.92 39.77
CA SER A 150 -11.82 -6.75 38.40
C SER A 150 -12.33 -7.82 37.45
N GLY A 151 -13.06 -8.81 37.97
CA GLY A 151 -13.60 -9.90 37.20
C GLY A 151 -12.54 -10.86 36.72
N ILE A 152 -11.32 -10.88 37.27
CA ILE A 152 -10.29 -11.85 36.86
C ILE A 152 -10.73 -13.29 37.17
N ASP A 153 -11.50 -13.50 38.24
CA ASP A 153 -12.18 -14.78 38.53
C ASP A 153 -13.46 -15.00 37.69
N TRP A 154 -14.10 -13.95 37.16
CA TRP A 154 -15.21 -14.08 36.20
C TRP A 154 -14.72 -14.27 34.75
N ILE A 155 -13.50 -13.82 34.43
CA ILE A 155 -12.81 -13.98 33.15
C ILE A 155 -12.34 -15.42 32.98
N THR A 156 -12.09 -16.16 34.06
CA THR A 156 -11.73 -17.59 34.00
C THR A 156 -12.94 -18.49 33.73
N ASP A 157 -14.14 -18.17 34.22
CA ASP A 157 -15.36 -18.98 33.99
C ASP A 157 -16.14 -18.57 32.72
N TRP A 158 -16.11 -17.30 32.33
CA TRP A 158 -16.67 -16.81 31.05
C TRP A 158 -15.62 -16.71 29.92
N GLY A 159 -14.42 -17.21 30.17
CA GLY A 159 -13.24 -17.02 29.31
C GLY A 159 -13.47 -17.36 27.86
N PHE A 160 -14.26 -18.40 27.58
CA PHE A 160 -14.59 -18.77 26.20
C PHE A 160 -15.47 -17.74 25.48
N LEU A 161 -16.52 -17.22 26.14
CA LEU A 161 -17.45 -16.26 25.53
C LEU A 161 -16.81 -14.89 25.36
N THR A 162 -16.05 -14.43 26.35
CA THR A 162 -15.32 -13.16 26.24
C THR A 162 -14.22 -13.24 25.20
N GLN A 163 -13.53 -14.39 25.07
CA GLN A 163 -12.54 -14.65 24.03
C GLN A 163 -13.18 -14.69 22.64
N ILE A 164 -14.35 -15.32 22.47
CA ILE A 164 -15.12 -15.27 21.21
C ILE A 164 -15.54 -13.84 20.89
N PHE A 165 -16.06 -13.09 21.85
CA PHE A 165 -16.49 -11.71 21.64
C PHE A 165 -15.31 -10.83 21.24
N PHE A 166 -14.15 -10.99 21.88
CA PHE A 166 -12.93 -10.28 21.50
C PHE A 166 -12.46 -10.66 20.09
N LEU A 167 -12.46 -11.96 19.76
CA LEU A 167 -12.14 -12.44 18.41
C LEU A 167 -13.07 -11.85 17.36
N PHE A 168 -14.37 -11.84 17.65
CA PHE A 168 -15.38 -11.27 16.77
C PHE A 168 -15.18 -9.77 16.58
N SER A 169 -14.99 -9.02 17.66
CA SER A 169 -14.74 -7.57 17.61
C SER A 169 -13.48 -7.23 16.82
N LEU A 170 -12.41 -8.02 16.99
CA LEU A 170 -11.13 -7.79 16.32
C LEU A 170 -11.20 -8.20 14.83
N SER A 171 -11.96 -9.24 14.52
CA SER A 171 -12.29 -9.63 13.14
C SER A 171 -13.11 -8.54 12.43
N VAL A 172 -14.12 -7.97 13.08
CA VAL A 172 -14.89 -6.83 12.55
C VAL A 172 -13.99 -5.62 12.31
N LEU A 173 -13.13 -5.28 13.28
CA LEU A 173 -12.18 -4.17 13.15
C LEU A 173 -11.23 -4.38 11.96
N TYR A 174 -10.74 -5.61 11.78
CA TYR A 174 -9.89 -5.97 10.64
C TYR A 174 -10.63 -5.89 9.31
N CYS A 175 -11.88 -6.37 9.24
CA CYS A 175 -12.72 -6.25 8.05
C CYS A 175 -12.98 -4.78 7.68
N VAL A 176 -13.30 -3.93 8.67
CA VAL A 176 -13.46 -2.47 8.46
C VAL A 176 -12.17 -1.86 7.93
N TRP A 177 -11.01 -2.24 8.47
CA TRP A 177 -9.72 -1.78 7.99
C TRP A 177 -9.45 -2.20 6.54
N ILE A 178 -9.76 -3.44 6.15
CA ILE A 178 -9.66 -3.91 4.75
C ILE A 178 -10.55 -3.07 3.83
N VAL A 179 -11.82 -2.85 4.20
CA VAL A 179 -12.75 -2.08 3.37
C VAL A 179 -12.23 -0.65 3.15
N LEU A 180 -11.73 -0.01 4.21
CA LEU A 180 -11.13 1.32 4.12
C LEU A 180 -9.86 1.32 3.25
N TRP A 181 -9.03 0.27 3.36
CA TRP A 181 -7.82 0.12 2.55
C TRP A 181 -8.14 -0.03 1.05
N ILE A 182 -9.13 -0.87 0.71
CA ILE A 182 -9.57 -1.06 -0.69
C ILE A 182 -10.10 0.25 -1.27
N ASN A 183 -10.95 0.97 -0.53
CA ASN A 183 -11.53 2.24 -0.99
C ASN A 183 -10.44 3.31 -1.25
N ASN A 184 -9.44 3.39 -0.36
CA ASN A 184 -8.31 4.31 -0.52
C ASN A 184 -7.39 3.91 -1.69
N HIS A 185 -7.33 2.64 -2.07
CA HIS A 185 -6.56 2.20 -3.23
C HIS A 185 -7.28 2.44 -4.57
N GLN A 186 -8.60 2.23 -4.62
CA GLN A 186 -9.39 2.46 -5.83
C GLN A 186 -9.44 3.94 -6.24
N THR A 187 -9.55 4.84 -5.26
CA THR A 187 -9.55 6.29 -5.53
C THR A 187 -8.23 6.79 -6.12
N LYS A 188 -7.12 6.07 -5.93
CA LYS A 188 -5.82 6.41 -6.52
C LYS A 188 -5.63 5.88 -7.94
N SER A 189 -6.27 4.77 -8.32
CA SER A 189 -6.13 4.22 -9.68
C SER A 189 -6.98 4.94 -10.74
N ILE A 190 -7.94 5.76 -10.32
CA ILE A 190 -8.84 6.51 -11.22
C ILE A 190 -8.25 7.90 -11.58
N ARG A 191 -7.18 8.34 -10.91
CA ARG A 191 -6.50 9.63 -11.18
C ARG A 191 -5.19 9.50 -11.97
N VAL A 192 -4.92 8.34 -12.55
CA VAL A 192 -3.78 8.07 -13.45
C VAL A 192 -4.34 7.80 -14.83
#